data_AF-A0A443HNH9-F1
#
_entry.id   AF-A0A443HNH9-F1
#
_cell.length_a   1.000
_cell.length_b   1.000
_cell.length_c   1.000
_cell.angle_alpha   90.00
_cell.angle_beta   90.00
_cell.angle_gamma   90.00
#
_symmetry.space_group_name_H-M   'P 1'
#
loop_
_entity.id
_entity.type
_entity.pdbx_description
1 polymer ?
#
loop_
_entity_poly.entity_id
_entity_poly.type
_entity_poly.pdbx_seq_one_letter_code
_entity_poly.pdbx_strand_id
1 'polypeptide(L)'
;MSSTSTSKIGGRLRLSLSRLPSEKEVYFRESSFIVQYGIEKLPSPAKIRSLQKVSGSGDPPPIRFPEIGLLVKYGHGISIAEGQCLWAIQQFLRNNVPVPEIYGWREDGDETFIYMELIDGDTLQERWTSLSSVDRVRLCEELREIIMSLRRLEQSPGEKFIGMYRQVVILSSKSVVETFSRTGGWPATL
;
A
#
# COMPACT_ATOMS: atom_id res chain seq x y z
N MET A 1 31.88 -11.57 28.03
CA MET A 1 31.32 -10.26 27.60
C MET A 1 31.50 -10.19 26.11
N SER A 2 30.48 -10.55 25.35
CA SER A 2 30.54 -10.56 23.88
C SER A 2 29.60 -9.49 23.35
N SER A 3 30.19 -8.45 22.80
CA SER A 3 29.55 -7.29 22.19
C SER A 3 28.84 -7.70 20.90
N THR A 4 27.56 -7.37 20.79
CA THR A 4 26.78 -7.53 19.56
C THR A 4 27.08 -6.35 18.63
N SER A 5 27.95 -6.56 17.65
CA SER A 5 28.19 -5.58 16.58
C SER A 5 27.03 -5.61 15.58
N THR A 6 26.22 -4.55 15.57
CA THR A 6 25.35 -4.22 14.44
C THR A 6 26.20 -3.70 13.29
N SER A 7 26.39 -4.51 12.24
CA SER A 7 27.01 -4.06 10.99
C SER A 7 25.97 -3.39 10.10
N LYS A 8 26.05 -2.07 10.00
CA LYS A 8 25.51 -1.31 8.86
C LYS A 8 26.33 -1.68 7.62
N ILE A 9 25.73 -2.37 6.68
CA ILE A 9 26.25 -2.53 5.32
C ILE A 9 25.17 -1.96 4.40
N GLY A 10 25.56 -1.10 3.44
CA GLY A 10 24.71 -0.66 2.33
C GLY A 10 24.33 -1.83 1.41
N GLY A 11 23.56 -2.77 1.95
CA GLY A 11 23.23 -4.06 1.35
C GLY A 11 21.84 -4.07 0.74
N ARG A 12 21.70 -4.78 -0.37
CA ARG A 12 20.42 -5.14 -0.99
C ARG A 12 19.50 -5.77 0.05
N LEU A 13 18.23 -5.37 0.05
CA LEU A 13 17.21 -5.89 0.96
C LEU A 13 16.61 -7.15 0.33
N ARG A 14 16.65 -8.27 1.05
CA ARG A 14 16.12 -9.54 0.54
C ARG A 14 14.70 -9.79 1.05
N LEU A 15 13.79 -9.93 0.10
CA LEU A 15 12.46 -10.46 0.32
C LEU A 15 12.53 -11.99 0.31
N SER A 16 12.00 -12.64 1.35
CA SER A 16 11.70 -14.07 1.30
C SER A 16 10.20 -14.28 1.39
N LEU A 17 9.68 -15.20 0.57
CA LEU A 17 8.24 -15.51 0.54
C LEU A 17 7.72 -16.02 1.89
N SER A 18 8.56 -16.72 2.64
CA SER A 18 8.26 -17.20 4.00
C SER A 18 7.95 -16.08 5.00
N ARG A 19 8.33 -14.83 4.70
CA ARG A 19 8.07 -13.66 5.55
C ARG A 19 6.76 -12.96 5.20
N LEU A 20 6.12 -13.31 4.10
CA LEU A 20 4.85 -12.72 3.70
C LEU A 20 3.71 -13.41 4.45
N PRO A 21 2.77 -12.66 5.06
CA PRO A 21 1.55 -13.24 5.58
C PRO A 21 0.79 -13.91 4.43
N SER A 22 0.41 -15.17 4.60
CA SER A 22 -0.13 -16.03 3.53
C SER A 22 -1.60 -16.42 3.74
N GLU A 23 -2.16 -15.98 4.86
CA GLU A 23 -3.49 -16.27 5.31
C GLU A 23 -4.53 -15.59 4.42
N LYS A 24 -5.65 -16.28 4.21
CA LYS A 24 -6.82 -15.75 3.50
C LYS A 24 -7.52 -14.63 4.27
N GLU A 25 -7.30 -14.55 5.58
CA GLU A 25 -7.78 -13.49 6.45
C GLU A 25 -6.70 -13.18 7.49
N VAL A 26 -6.28 -11.92 7.56
CA VAL A 26 -5.29 -11.43 8.51
C VAL A 26 -5.58 -9.99 8.88
N TYR A 27 -5.33 -9.64 10.14
CA TYR A 27 -5.41 -8.27 10.65
C TYR A 27 -4.17 -7.99 11.49
N PHE A 28 -3.45 -6.93 11.14
CA PHE A 28 -2.19 -6.56 11.78
C PHE A 28 -2.50 -5.79 13.06
N ARG A 29 -2.44 -6.47 14.21
CA ARG A 29 -2.82 -5.90 15.53
C ARG A 29 -1.98 -4.69 15.92
N GLU A 30 -0.77 -4.64 15.41
CA GLU A 30 0.22 -3.58 15.56
C GLU A 30 -0.02 -2.39 14.62
N SER A 31 -0.95 -2.49 13.67
CA SER A 31 -1.25 -1.39 12.74
C SER A 31 -1.87 -0.20 13.47
N SER A 32 -1.57 1.01 12.98
CA SER A 32 -2.02 2.25 13.64
C SER A 32 -3.54 2.29 13.82
N PHE A 33 -4.29 1.84 12.81
CA PHE A 33 -5.75 1.80 12.86
C PHE A 33 -6.26 0.88 13.96
N ILE A 34 -5.74 -0.35 14.06
CA ILE A 34 -6.25 -1.32 15.05
C ILE A 34 -5.86 -0.91 16.46
N VAL A 35 -4.66 -0.35 16.65
CA VAL A 35 -4.23 0.21 17.94
C VAL A 35 -5.12 1.37 18.37
N GLN A 36 -5.53 2.23 17.43
CA GLN A 36 -6.31 3.44 17.73
C GLN A 36 -7.81 3.17 17.88
N TYR A 37 -8.40 2.38 16.99
CA TYR A 37 -9.85 2.23 16.83
C TYR A 37 -10.37 0.84 17.20
N GLY A 38 -9.50 -0.16 17.27
CA GLY A 38 -9.88 -1.56 17.44
C GLY A 38 -10.30 -2.23 16.12
N ILE A 39 -10.17 -3.55 16.08
CA ILE A 39 -10.51 -4.38 14.91
C ILE A 39 -12.01 -4.32 14.57
N GLU A 40 -12.85 -4.11 15.58
CA GLU A 40 -14.30 -4.02 15.47
C GLU A 40 -14.78 -2.80 14.67
N LYS A 41 -13.90 -1.82 14.43
CA LYS A 41 -14.20 -0.67 13.57
C LYS A 41 -13.97 -0.94 12.09
N LEU A 42 -13.34 -2.05 11.73
CA LEU A 42 -13.26 -2.46 10.34
C LEU A 42 -14.65 -2.93 9.84
N PRO A 43 -15.14 -2.40 8.71
CA PRO A 43 -16.44 -2.79 8.17
C PRO A 43 -16.41 -4.22 7.64
N SER A 44 -17.49 -4.96 7.85
CA SER A 44 -17.64 -6.31 7.30
C SER A 44 -17.78 -6.28 5.77
N PRO A 45 -17.44 -7.38 5.07
CA PRO A 45 -17.71 -7.53 3.63
C PRO A 45 -19.14 -7.19 3.23
N ALA A 46 -20.12 -7.67 4.01
CA ALA A 46 -21.54 -7.37 3.80
C ALA A 46 -21.83 -5.86 3.89
N LYS A 47 -21.22 -5.15 4.86
CA LYS A 47 -21.34 -3.69 4.97
C LYS A 47 -20.73 -2.99 3.76
N ILE A 48 -19.54 -3.39 3.33
CA ILE A 48 -18.88 -2.83 2.15
C ILE A 48 -19.74 -2.99 0.89
N ARG A 49 -20.24 -4.19 0.63
CA ARG A 49 -21.15 -4.47 -0.50
C ARG A 49 -22.42 -3.61 -0.43
N SER A 50 -22.99 -3.42 0.77
CA SER A 50 -24.20 -2.59 0.93
C SER A 50 -23.98 -1.10 0.66
N LEU A 51 -22.74 -0.61 0.80
CA LEU A 51 -22.38 0.78 0.52
C LEU A 51 -22.12 1.03 -0.96
N GLN A 52 -21.98 -0.02 -1.75
CA GLN A 52 -21.70 0.09 -3.17
C GLN A 52 -22.93 0.55 -3.95
N LYS A 53 -22.82 1.74 -4.53
CA LYS A 53 -23.91 2.36 -5.30
C LYS A 53 -23.79 2.14 -6.81
N VAL A 54 -22.63 1.68 -7.29
CA VAL A 54 -22.31 1.60 -8.72
C VAL A 54 -22.14 0.15 -9.14
N SER A 55 -22.97 -0.31 -10.07
CA SER A 55 -22.80 -1.59 -10.77
C SER A 55 -22.08 -1.33 -12.09
N GLY A 56 -20.93 -1.96 -12.28
CA GLY A 56 -20.16 -1.93 -13.52
C GLY A 56 -19.57 -3.31 -13.83
N SER A 57 -19.04 -3.49 -15.04
CA SER A 57 -18.49 -4.79 -15.50
C SER A 57 -17.08 -5.09 -14.99
N GLY A 58 -16.67 -4.51 -13.85
CA GLY A 58 -15.33 -4.64 -13.29
C GLY A 58 -15.30 -4.45 -11.78
N ASP A 59 -14.11 -4.47 -11.19
CA ASP A 59 -13.95 -4.29 -9.75
C ASP A 59 -14.54 -2.94 -9.30
N PRO A 60 -15.32 -2.93 -8.20
CA PRO A 60 -15.87 -1.71 -7.63
C PRO A 60 -14.79 -0.65 -7.32
N PRO A 61 -15.11 0.66 -7.42
CA PRO A 61 -14.27 1.70 -6.84
C PRO A 61 -14.07 1.44 -5.33
N PRO A 62 -12.87 1.74 -4.78
CA PRO A 62 -12.63 1.60 -3.35
C PRO A 62 -13.59 2.46 -2.51
N ILE A 63 -14.03 1.92 -1.37
CA ILE A 63 -14.87 2.64 -0.41
C ILE A 63 -13.97 3.41 0.55
N ARG A 64 -14.28 4.68 0.79
CA ARG A 64 -13.54 5.57 1.69
C ARG A 64 -14.33 5.86 2.95
N PHE A 65 -13.65 5.87 4.09
CA PHE A 65 -14.13 6.27 5.40
C PHE A 65 -13.20 7.34 5.99
N PRO A 66 -13.30 8.60 5.52
CA PRO A 66 -12.39 9.67 5.92
C PRO A 66 -12.36 9.94 7.42
N GLU A 67 -13.48 9.74 8.11
CA GLU A 67 -13.65 9.95 9.54
C GLU A 67 -12.74 9.09 10.42
N ILE A 68 -12.25 7.98 9.88
CA ILE A 68 -11.37 7.02 10.57
C ILE A 68 -10.11 6.71 9.74
N GLY A 69 -9.82 7.49 8.71
CA GLY A 69 -8.62 7.30 7.87
C GLY A 69 -8.55 5.94 7.16
N LEU A 70 -9.69 5.35 6.81
CA LEU A 70 -9.75 4.00 6.23
C LEU A 70 -10.18 4.03 4.76
N LEU A 71 -9.50 3.23 3.94
CA LEU A 71 -9.89 2.90 2.59
C LEU A 71 -10.01 1.37 2.45
N VAL A 72 -11.10 0.92 1.85
CA VAL A 72 -11.33 -0.51 1.58
C VAL A 72 -11.38 -0.74 0.08
N LYS A 73 -10.38 -1.46 -0.43
CA LYS A 73 -10.34 -1.93 -1.81
C LYS A 73 -10.92 -3.34 -1.84
N TYR A 74 -11.89 -3.61 -2.72
CA TYR A 74 -12.50 -4.94 -2.80
C TYR A 74 -13.03 -5.27 -4.20
N GLY A 75 -13.08 -6.56 -4.52
CA GLY A 75 -13.57 -7.06 -5.81
C GLY A 75 -13.07 -8.46 -6.14
N HIS A 76 -13.49 -8.97 -7.29
CA HIS A 76 -13.19 -10.34 -7.76
C HIS A 76 -11.82 -10.41 -8.44
N GLY A 77 -11.36 -9.30 -9.04
CA GLY A 77 -10.04 -9.18 -9.66
C GLY A 77 -8.92 -8.83 -8.67
N ILE A 78 -9.27 -8.60 -7.41
CA ILE A 78 -8.34 -8.16 -6.36
C ILE A 78 -7.76 -9.39 -5.68
N SER A 79 -6.45 -9.38 -5.47
CA SER A 79 -5.73 -10.52 -4.89
C SER A 79 -4.99 -10.14 -3.62
N ILE A 80 -4.83 -11.11 -2.72
CA ILE A 80 -4.00 -10.97 -1.51
C ILE A 80 -2.57 -10.54 -1.84
N ALA A 81 -2.05 -10.90 -3.03
CA ALA A 81 -0.73 -10.47 -3.48
C ALA A 81 -0.57 -8.94 -3.54
N GLU A 82 -1.66 -8.19 -3.75
CA GLU A 82 -1.63 -6.72 -3.67
C GLU A 82 -1.38 -6.26 -2.22
N GLY A 83 -2.11 -6.82 -1.25
CA GLY A 83 -1.92 -6.53 0.17
C GLY A 83 -0.53 -6.94 0.66
N GLN A 84 -0.06 -8.13 0.28
CA GLN A 84 1.29 -8.62 0.57
C GLN A 84 2.38 -7.71 -0.01
N CYS A 85 2.16 -7.19 -1.23
CA CYS A 85 3.12 -6.30 -1.88
C CYS A 85 3.27 -4.98 -1.13
N LEU A 86 2.16 -4.33 -0.80
CA LEU A 86 2.15 -3.09 -0.03
C LEU A 86 2.71 -3.31 1.37
N TRP A 87 2.30 -4.37 2.05
CA TRP A 87 2.83 -4.75 3.36
C TRP A 87 4.35 -4.96 3.30
N ALA A 88 4.86 -5.68 2.30
CA ALA A 88 6.30 -5.89 2.13
C ALA A 88 7.06 -4.58 1.91
N ILE A 89 6.57 -3.71 1.01
CA ILE A 89 7.19 -2.39 0.81
C ILE A 89 7.21 -1.61 2.12
N GLN A 90 6.12 -1.64 2.89
CA GLN A 90 6.06 -1.00 4.19
C GLN A 90 7.09 -1.58 5.16
N GLN A 91 7.23 -2.91 5.27
CA GLN A 91 8.18 -3.52 6.20
C GLN A 91 9.65 -3.31 5.83
N PHE A 92 9.98 -3.38 4.53
CA PHE A 92 11.37 -3.34 4.07
C PHE A 92 11.84 -1.93 3.65
N LEU A 93 10.93 -1.05 3.28
CA LEU A 93 11.23 0.25 2.66
C LEU A 93 10.47 1.43 3.29
N ARG A 94 9.89 1.29 4.49
CA ARG A 94 9.08 2.31 5.19
C ARG A 94 9.59 3.75 5.03
N ASN A 95 10.90 3.95 5.24
CA ASN A 95 11.52 5.27 5.27
C ASN A 95 11.90 5.82 3.89
N ASN A 96 11.65 5.08 2.81
CA ASN A 96 12.11 5.41 1.46
C ASN A 96 11.02 5.35 0.41
N VAL A 97 9.96 4.58 0.64
CA VAL A 97 8.86 4.44 -0.30
C VAL A 97 7.56 4.69 0.47
N PRO A 98 6.85 5.79 0.16
CA PRO A 98 5.55 6.06 0.75
C PRO A 98 4.55 5.06 0.19
N VAL A 99 3.97 4.26 1.07
CA VAL A 99 2.86 3.34 0.78
C VAL A 99 1.86 3.43 1.94
N PRO A 100 0.56 3.20 1.68
CA PRO A 100 -0.43 3.17 2.73
C PRO A 100 -0.12 2.02 3.67
N GLU A 101 -0.35 2.24 4.96
CA GLU A 101 -0.33 1.15 5.92
C GLU A 101 -1.43 0.13 5.62
N ILE A 102 -1.08 -1.16 5.68
CA ILE A 102 -2.05 -2.24 5.57
C ILE A 102 -2.54 -2.61 6.96
N TYR A 103 -3.85 -2.50 7.18
CA TYR A 103 -4.50 -2.87 8.44
C TYR A 103 -4.89 -4.35 8.45
N GLY A 104 -5.19 -4.91 7.28
CA GLY A 104 -5.48 -6.32 7.10
C GLY A 104 -6.12 -6.61 5.75
N TRP A 105 -6.43 -7.87 5.51
CA TRP A 105 -7.21 -8.30 4.35
C TRP A 105 -8.03 -9.54 4.68
N ARG A 106 -9.03 -9.82 3.86
CA ARG A 106 -9.82 -11.06 3.91
C ARG A 106 -10.36 -11.45 2.55
N GLU A 107 -10.47 -12.74 2.30
CA GLU A 107 -11.36 -13.29 1.27
C GLU A 107 -12.76 -13.52 1.86
N ASP A 108 -13.79 -13.23 1.08
CA ASP A 108 -15.18 -13.54 1.40
C ASP A 108 -15.91 -13.96 0.11
N GLY A 109 -16.05 -15.27 -0.08
CA GLY A 109 -16.50 -15.84 -1.35
C GLY A 109 -15.38 -15.79 -2.39
N ASP A 110 -15.68 -15.19 -3.55
CA ASP A 110 -14.76 -14.95 -4.67
C ASP A 110 -14.21 -13.53 -4.71
N GLU A 111 -14.47 -12.73 -3.66
CA GLU A 111 -13.97 -11.37 -3.52
C GLU A 111 -12.88 -11.27 -2.45
N THR A 112 -11.87 -10.45 -2.73
CA THR A 112 -10.85 -10.06 -1.75
C THR A 112 -11.14 -8.64 -1.26
N PHE A 113 -10.94 -8.41 0.03
CA PHE A 113 -11.06 -7.10 0.70
C PHE A 113 -9.71 -6.74 1.32
N ILE A 114 -9.18 -5.57 1.00
CA ILE A 114 -7.95 -5.02 1.56
C ILE A 114 -8.31 -3.75 2.34
N TYR A 115 -8.00 -3.76 3.63
CA TYR A 115 -8.19 -2.64 4.54
C TYR A 115 -6.86 -1.90 4.68
N MET A 116 -6.83 -0.64 4.27
CA MET A 116 -5.60 0.14 4.23
C MET A 116 -5.83 1.61 4.58
N GLU A 117 -4.75 2.30 4.88
CA GLU A 117 -4.73 3.73 5.15
C GLU A 117 -5.34 4.53 3.99
N LEU A 118 -6.25 5.44 4.33
CA LEU A 118 -6.70 6.47 3.43
C LEU A 118 -5.69 7.63 3.44
N ILE A 119 -4.89 7.71 2.38
CA ILE A 119 -3.99 8.85 2.17
C ILE A 119 -4.81 10.06 1.73
N ASP A 120 -4.78 11.13 2.53
CA ASP A 120 -5.37 12.41 2.15
C ASP A 120 -4.43 13.19 1.23
N GLY A 121 -4.93 13.52 0.04
CA GLY A 121 -4.27 14.42 -0.89
C GLY A 121 -4.82 14.33 -2.29
N ASP A 122 -4.26 15.16 -3.16
CA ASP A 122 -4.70 15.26 -4.55
C ASP A 122 -3.82 14.37 -5.43
N THR A 123 -4.41 13.79 -6.46
CA THR A 123 -3.65 12.99 -7.44
C THR A 123 -2.71 13.87 -8.24
N LEU A 124 -1.61 13.29 -8.71
CA LEU A 124 -0.69 13.95 -9.62
C LEU A 124 -1.42 14.39 -10.89
N GLN A 125 -2.35 13.59 -11.41
CA GLN A 125 -3.19 13.96 -12.55
C GLN A 125 -3.97 15.26 -12.31
N GLU A 126 -4.60 15.41 -11.13
CA GLU A 126 -5.38 16.61 -10.77
C GLU A 126 -4.48 17.85 -10.62
N ARG A 127 -3.26 17.69 -10.08
CA ARG A 127 -2.35 18.80 -9.82
C ARG A 127 -1.43 19.15 -10.98
N TRP A 128 -1.19 18.24 -11.93
CA TRP A 128 -0.11 18.36 -12.92
C TRP A 128 -0.06 19.71 -13.64
N THR A 129 -1.23 20.20 -14.08
CA THR A 129 -1.35 21.47 -14.81
C THR A 129 -1.10 22.70 -13.95
N SER A 130 -1.29 22.60 -12.62
CA SER A 130 -1.05 23.68 -11.66
C SER A 130 0.40 23.75 -11.17
N LEU A 131 1.19 22.68 -11.35
CA LEU A 131 2.60 22.64 -10.91
C LEU A 131 3.49 23.52 -11.78
N SER A 132 4.38 24.29 -11.14
CA SER A 132 5.42 25.04 -11.83
C SER A 132 6.45 24.11 -12.48
N SER A 133 7.27 24.64 -13.39
CA SER A 133 8.38 23.88 -13.97
C SER A 133 9.37 23.39 -12.90
N VAL A 134 9.63 24.20 -11.87
CA VAL A 134 10.49 23.85 -10.75
C VAL A 134 9.89 22.71 -9.93
N ASP A 135 8.59 22.76 -9.64
CA ASP A 135 7.91 21.71 -8.86
C ASP A 135 7.87 20.39 -9.63
N ARG A 136 7.66 20.43 -10.95
CA ARG A 136 7.71 19.23 -11.79
C ARG A 136 9.09 18.57 -11.79
N VAL A 137 10.17 19.37 -11.83
CA VAL A 137 11.54 18.83 -11.73
C VAL A 137 11.75 18.16 -10.38
N ARG A 138 11.39 18.83 -9.28
CA ARG A 138 11.48 18.26 -7.92
C ARG A 138 10.70 16.97 -7.79
N LEU A 139 9.47 16.92 -8.30
CA LEU A 139 8.64 15.72 -8.27
C LEU A 139 9.27 14.56 -9.08
N CYS A 140 9.86 14.84 -10.24
CA CYS A 140 10.60 13.83 -10.99
C CYS A 140 11.83 13.30 -10.22
N GLU A 141 12.52 14.15 -9.45
CA GLU A 141 13.63 13.75 -8.58
C GLU A 141 13.13 12.84 -7.45
N GLU A 142 12.04 13.20 -6.78
CA GLU A 142 11.43 12.38 -5.72
C GLU A 142 10.98 11.01 -6.24
N LEU A 143 10.28 10.97 -7.39
CA LEU A 143 9.88 9.72 -8.03
C LEU A 143 11.09 8.86 -8.39
N ARG A 144 12.19 9.48 -8.83
CA ARG A 144 13.44 8.75 -9.11
C ARG A 144 13.97 8.08 -7.85
N GLU A 145 14.01 8.77 -6.72
CA GLU A 145 14.49 8.21 -5.45
C GLU A 145 13.60 7.05 -4.94
N ILE A 146 12.27 7.17 -5.11
CA ILE A 146 11.32 6.09 -4.82
C ILE A 146 11.61 4.86 -5.67
N ILE A 147 11.74 5.04 -7.00
CA ILE A 147 12.03 3.94 -7.93
C ILE A 147 13.38 3.29 -7.61
N MET A 148 14.40 4.10 -7.32
CA MET A 148 15.73 3.60 -6.93
C MET A 148 15.65 2.80 -5.64
N SER A 149 14.83 3.22 -4.68
CA SER A 149 14.62 2.52 -3.42
C SER A 149 13.91 1.17 -3.61
N LEU A 150 12.85 1.14 -4.43
CA LEU A 150 12.14 -0.08 -4.82
C LEU A 150 13.08 -1.09 -5.49
N ARG A 151 14.00 -0.63 -6.36
CA ARG A 151 14.98 -1.48 -7.05
C ARG A 151 16.01 -2.13 -6.13
N ARG A 152 16.13 -1.69 -4.87
CA ARG A 152 17.03 -2.34 -3.89
C ARG A 152 16.43 -3.63 -3.31
N LEU A 153 15.13 -3.86 -3.51
CA LEU A 153 14.46 -5.06 -3.07
C LEU A 153 14.74 -6.21 -4.05
N GLU A 154 15.35 -7.28 -3.54
CA GLU A 154 15.66 -8.48 -4.30
C GLU A 154 14.94 -9.69 -3.74
N GLN A 155 14.49 -10.58 -4.62
CA GLN A 155 14.00 -11.89 -4.20
C GLN A 155 15.17 -12.75 -3.72
N SER A 156 14.94 -13.55 -2.68
CA SER A 156 15.95 -14.46 -2.17
C SER A 156 16.35 -15.49 -3.24
N PRO A 157 17.64 -15.86 -3.34
CA PRO A 157 18.09 -16.89 -4.29
C PRO A 157 17.28 -18.18 -4.10
N GLY A 158 16.76 -18.75 -5.19
CA GLY A 158 15.93 -19.96 -5.15
C GLY A 158 14.42 -19.70 -5.00
N GLU A 159 14.01 -18.48 -4.65
CA GLU A 159 12.59 -18.07 -4.53
C GLU A 159 12.16 -17.15 -5.69
N LYS A 160 12.85 -17.25 -6.83
CA LYS A 160 12.56 -16.43 -8.00
C LYS A 160 11.20 -16.80 -8.57
N PHE A 161 10.25 -15.88 -8.52
CA PHE A 161 8.98 -16.01 -9.22
C PHE A 161 8.76 -14.82 -10.14
N ILE A 162 8.15 -15.09 -11.29
CA ILE A 162 7.61 -14.06 -12.18
C ILE A 162 6.20 -13.78 -11.66
N GLY A 163 5.96 -12.59 -11.13
CA GLY A 163 4.63 -12.21 -10.67
C GLY A 163 3.59 -12.43 -11.77
N MET A 164 2.42 -12.93 -11.41
CA MET A 164 1.35 -13.13 -12.38
C MET A 164 0.95 -11.75 -12.93
N TYR A 165 0.96 -11.61 -14.26
CA TYR A 165 0.71 -10.39 -15.05
C TYR A 165 -0.72 -9.84 -14.91
N ARG A 166 -1.48 -10.30 -13.92
CA ARG A 166 -2.70 -9.63 -13.49
C ARG A 166 -2.28 -8.51 -12.56
N GLN A 167 -1.74 -7.46 -13.17
CA GLN A 167 -1.89 -6.11 -12.67
C GLN A 167 -1.67 -6.04 -11.15
N VAL A 168 -0.42 -6.26 -10.69
CA VAL A 168 0.07 -5.65 -9.46
C VAL A 168 0.04 -4.16 -9.74
N VAL A 169 -1.16 -3.63 -9.60
CA VAL A 169 -1.56 -2.27 -9.84
C VAL A 169 -1.11 -1.53 -8.62
N ILE A 170 0.21 -1.36 -8.51
CA ILE A 170 0.77 -0.33 -7.63
C ILE A 170 0.32 1.06 -8.18
N LEU A 171 -0.21 1.18 -9.40
CA LEU A 171 -0.39 2.45 -10.11
C LEU A 171 -1.75 2.70 -10.83
N SER A 172 -2.86 2.04 -10.48
CA SER A 172 -4.13 2.12 -11.27
C SER A 172 -5.38 1.91 -10.40
N SER A 173 -5.38 2.53 -9.25
CA SER A 173 -6.61 3.08 -8.70
C SER A 173 -6.31 4.47 -8.17
N LYS A 174 -5.91 5.40 -9.06
CA LYS A 174 -5.89 6.86 -8.88
C LYS A 174 -5.64 7.44 -7.47
N SER A 175 -4.94 6.80 -6.53
CA SER A 175 -5.06 7.21 -5.11
C SER A 175 -3.91 6.82 -4.18
N VAL A 176 -2.92 6.03 -4.61
CA VAL A 176 -1.99 5.42 -3.63
C VAL A 176 -0.52 5.80 -3.82
N VAL A 177 -0.09 6.11 -5.04
CA VAL A 177 1.31 6.47 -5.35
C VAL A 177 1.48 7.90 -5.89
N GLU A 178 0.38 8.62 -6.08
CA GLU A 178 0.36 9.92 -6.75
C GLU A 178 -0.22 11.02 -5.86
N THR A 179 -0.40 10.73 -4.57
CA THR A 179 -1.10 11.61 -3.64
C THR A 179 -0.11 12.60 -3.03
N PHE A 180 -0.15 13.85 -3.50
CA PHE A 180 0.72 14.93 -3.01
C PHE A 180 0.01 15.65 -1.86
N SER A 181 0.68 15.82 -0.71
CA SER A 181 0.07 16.55 0.42
C SER A 181 -0.25 18.00 0.02
N ARG A 182 -1.35 18.52 0.54
CA ARG A 182 -1.76 19.93 0.36
C ARG A 182 -0.70 20.94 0.80
N THR A 183 0.26 20.54 1.63
CA THR A 183 1.31 21.41 2.18
C THR A 183 2.64 21.40 1.41
N GLY A 184 2.72 20.78 0.23
CA GLY A 184 3.92 20.89 -0.62
C GLY A 184 5.03 19.88 -0.27
N GLY A 185 4.67 18.68 0.16
CA GLY A 185 5.58 17.56 0.42
C GLY A 185 4.82 16.25 0.54
N TRP A 186 5.48 15.11 0.62
CA TRP A 186 4.80 13.83 0.88
C TRP A 186 4.24 13.81 2.31
N PRO A 187 3.09 13.16 2.56
CA PRO A 187 2.61 12.93 3.92
C PRO A 187 3.67 12.13 4.67
N ALA A 188 4.30 12.76 5.66
CA ALA A 188 5.21 12.08 6.57
C ALA A 188 4.36 11.24 7.53
N THR A 189 4.16 9.96 7.19
CA THR A 189 3.79 8.97 8.20
C THR A 189 5.05 8.61 8.98
N LEU A 190 5.09 9.04 10.24
CA LEU A 190 6.12 8.76 11.22
C LEU A 190 6.17 7.27 11.59
#